data_AF-A0A535VN28-F1
#
_entry.id   AF-A0A535VN28-F1
#
_cell.length_a   1.000
_cell.length_b   1.000
_cell.length_c   1.000
_cell.angle_alpha   90.00
_cell.angle_beta   90.00
_cell.angle_gamma   90.00
#
_symmetry.space_group_name_H-M   'P 1'
#
loop_
_entity.id
_entity.type
_entity.pdbx_description
1 polymer ?
#
loop_
_entity_poly.entity_id
_entity_poly.type
_entity_poly.pdbx_seq_one_letter_code
_entity_poly.pdbx_strand_id
1 'polypeptide(L)'
;MDELKKEGPGAAVSAPAKEVPLVESDGHVGHTLEPEWKRLPIGPDHILYPVVVGLALFPILMGDAGHHLADDMPDDETHPFFPDHFWPYPIIAVVMLIAVGLLAAFVQKNLQLEPSADPRAVTIPRPDWYFLFLFQLLKLGPELFMALVIPPVVLGALILFPFIDSIAGPRMAKRLGWKSWPVPGRNIITGSIFVGGLAVVALLTLWALAGPQFCLPWIINSPVCGA
;
A
#
# COMPACT_ATOMS: atom_id res chain seq x y z
N MET A 1 41.61 16.95 23.28
CA MET A 1 41.34 16.14 22.07
C MET A 1 39.85 16.14 21.92
N ASP A 2 39.32 17.21 21.32
CA ASP A 2 37.89 17.41 21.13
C ASP A 2 37.48 16.73 19.83
N GLU A 3 36.81 15.59 19.97
CA GLU A 3 36.29 14.82 18.86
C GLU A 3 35.01 15.49 18.35
N LEU A 4 35.17 16.28 17.30
CA LEU A 4 34.11 16.96 16.58
C LEU A 4 33.20 15.89 15.93
N LYS A 5 32.12 15.53 16.62
CA LYS A 5 31.07 14.62 16.11
C LYS A 5 30.38 15.28 14.92
N LYS A 6 30.94 15.06 13.73
CA LYS A 6 30.43 15.59 12.46
C LYS A 6 29.14 14.84 12.13
N GLU A 7 28.00 15.45 12.42
CA GLU A 7 26.70 14.96 11.95
C GLU A 7 26.73 14.87 10.42
N GLY A 8 26.44 13.68 9.89
CA GLY A 8 26.32 13.45 8.46
C GLY A 8 25.14 14.23 7.87
N PRO A 9 25.05 14.37 6.53
CA PRO A 9 23.96 15.09 5.88
C PRO A 9 22.66 14.26 5.95
N GLY A 10 22.06 14.21 7.14
CA GLY A 10 20.69 13.76 7.35
C GLY A 10 19.71 14.87 7.00
N ALA A 11 18.47 14.49 6.67
CA ALA A 11 17.38 15.42 6.41
C ALA A 11 17.31 16.48 7.52
N ALA A 12 17.22 17.76 7.14
CA ALA A 12 17.12 18.86 8.09
C ALA A 12 15.86 18.68 8.95
N VAL A 13 16.04 18.17 10.16
CA VAL A 13 15.03 18.21 11.20
C VAL A 13 14.75 19.69 11.51
N SER A 14 13.48 20.07 11.49
CA SER A 14 13.03 21.43 11.78
C SER A 14 13.43 21.82 13.21
N ALA A 15 14.54 22.54 13.36
CA ALA A 15 15.16 22.92 14.63
C ALA A 15 15.51 21.72 15.55
N PRO A 16 16.58 21.80 16.36
CA PRO A 16 16.72 20.85 17.46
C PRO A 16 15.43 20.95 18.27
N ALA A 17 14.78 19.81 18.53
CA ALA A 17 13.64 19.74 19.43
C ALA A 17 14.06 20.53 20.67
N LYS A 18 13.47 21.71 20.87
CA LYS A 18 13.61 22.41 22.13
C LYS A 18 13.10 21.39 23.12
N GLU A 19 13.99 20.86 23.95
CA GLU A 19 13.65 19.96 25.04
C GLU A 19 12.72 20.78 25.94
N VAL A 20 11.42 20.74 25.62
CA VAL A 20 10.40 21.29 26.48
C VAL A 20 10.40 20.32 27.64
N PRO A 21 10.79 20.75 28.85
CA PRO A 21 10.63 19.90 30.02
C PRO A 21 9.16 19.53 30.08
N LEU A 22 8.88 18.24 29.87
CA LEU A 22 7.53 17.70 29.92
C LEU A 22 7.03 18.02 31.31
N VAL A 23 6.04 18.90 31.41
CA VAL A 23 5.32 19.11 32.66
C VAL A 23 4.56 17.82 32.90
N GLU A 24 5.08 17.04 33.84
CA GLU A 24 4.50 15.83 34.39
C GLU A 24 3.05 16.15 34.79
N SER A 25 2.08 15.72 33.98
CA SER A 25 0.69 15.69 34.43
C SER A 25 0.54 14.44 35.27
N ASP A 26 0.48 14.64 36.59
CA ASP A 26 0.26 13.63 37.61
C ASP A 26 -0.82 12.62 37.17
N GLY A 27 -0.38 11.41 36.80
CA GLY A 27 -1.28 10.37 36.31
C GLY A 27 -0.67 8.98 36.38
N HIS A 28 0.46 8.72 35.70
CA HIS A 28 1.10 7.40 35.69
C HIS A 28 2.62 7.52 35.74
N VAL A 29 3.19 6.96 36.81
CA VAL A 29 4.60 7.01 37.22
C VAL A 29 5.55 6.59 36.08
N GLY A 30 6.43 7.51 35.66
CA GLY A 30 7.82 7.18 35.33
C GLY A 30 8.10 6.30 34.10
N HIS A 31 7.36 6.43 33.01
CA HIS A 31 7.77 5.84 31.74
C HIS A 31 8.27 6.93 30.78
N THR A 32 9.55 6.87 30.43
CA THR A 32 10.01 7.43 29.15
C THR A 32 9.09 6.85 28.07
N LEU A 33 8.58 7.69 27.16
CA LEU A 33 7.80 7.24 26.01
C LEU A 33 8.75 6.51 25.04
N GLU A 34 9.25 5.35 25.45
CA GLU A 34 9.88 4.38 24.57
C GLU A 34 8.91 4.13 23.42
N PRO A 35 9.32 4.39 22.17
CA PRO A 35 8.40 4.35 21.05
C PRO A 35 7.82 2.94 20.92
N GLU A 36 6.51 2.87 20.67
CA GLU A 36 5.73 1.63 20.77
C GLU A 36 6.32 0.47 19.94
N TRP A 37 6.93 0.77 18.80
CA TRP A 37 7.57 -0.22 17.94
C TRP A 37 8.69 -1.03 18.63
N LYS A 38 9.33 -0.50 19.68
CA LYS A 38 10.30 -1.25 20.51
C LYS A 38 9.65 -2.28 21.43
N ARG A 39 8.38 -2.08 21.76
CA ARG A 39 7.60 -2.94 22.66
C ARG A 39 6.83 -4.02 21.89
N LEU A 40 6.69 -3.86 20.57
CA LEU A 40 6.03 -4.84 19.72
C LEU A 40 6.89 -6.10 19.62
N PRO A 41 6.29 -7.30 19.72
CA PRO A 41 7.02 -8.55 19.51
C PRO A 41 7.57 -8.66 18.08
N ILE A 42 6.93 -7.96 17.13
CA ILE A 42 7.32 -7.89 15.72
C ILE A 42 7.53 -6.42 15.35
N GLY A 43 8.73 -5.90 15.63
CA GLY A 43 9.15 -4.57 15.23
C GLY A 43 9.65 -4.52 13.77
N PRO A 44 9.97 -3.34 13.21
CA PRO A 44 10.44 -3.17 11.83
C PRO A 44 11.68 -4.00 11.46
N ASP A 45 12.55 -4.27 12.44
CA ASP A 45 13.80 -5.01 12.24
C ASP A 45 13.63 -6.53 12.40
N HIS A 46 12.40 -7.02 12.48
CA HIS A 46 12.13 -8.44 12.74
C HIS A 46 12.49 -9.32 11.53
N ILE A 47 13.17 -10.45 11.79
CA ILE A 47 13.55 -11.46 10.77
C ILE A 47 12.36 -12.07 10.01
N LEU A 48 11.13 -11.83 10.46
CA LEU A 48 9.93 -12.35 9.79
C LEU A 48 9.74 -11.70 8.42
N TYR A 49 10.08 -10.42 8.25
CA TYR A 49 9.95 -9.75 6.96
C TYR A 49 10.83 -10.40 5.88
N PRO A 50 12.16 -10.57 6.05
CA PRO A 50 12.97 -11.22 5.02
C PRO A 50 12.60 -12.70 4.84
N VAL A 51 12.12 -13.40 5.88
CA VAL A 51 11.64 -14.79 5.74
C VAL A 51 10.38 -14.86 4.87
N VAL A 52 9.40 -14.00 5.10
CA VAL A 52 8.16 -13.94 4.29
C VAL A 52 8.48 -13.52 2.85
N VAL A 53 9.35 -12.53 2.66
CA VAL A 53 9.82 -12.14 1.32
C VAL A 53 10.52 -13.30 0.63
N GLY A 54 11.39 -14.02 1.32
CA GLY A 54 12.06 -15.21 0.81
C GLY A 54 11.08 -16.31 0.39
N LEU A 55 10.08 -16.61 1.23
CA LEU A 55 9.02 -17.57 0.92
C LEU A 55 8.17 -17.14 -0.28
N ALA A 56 7.89 -15.84 -0.44
CA ALA A 56 7.16 -15.32 -1.59
C ALA A 56 7.99 -15.34 -2.88
N LEU A 57 9.30 -15.10 -2.79
CA LEU A 57 10.22 -15.12 -3.93
C LEU A 57 10.60 -16.54 -4.36
N PHE A 58 10.64 -17.51 -3.44
CA PHE A 58 11.02 -18.89 -3.71
C PHE A 58 10.28 -19.52 -4.90
N PRO A 59 8.93 -19.52 -4.98
CA PRO A 59 8.21 -20.09 -6.13
C PRO A 59 8.39 -19.26 -7.41
N ILE A 60 8.68 -17.95 -7.31
CA ILE A 60 8.94 -17.09 -8.47
C ILE A 60 10.31 -17.42 -9.07
N LEU A 61 11.33 -17.62 -8.22
CA LEU A 61 12.70 -17.88 -8.63
C LEU A 61 12.93 -19.33 -9.05
N MET A 62 12.36 -20.28 -8.31
CA MET A 62 12.48 -21.72 -8.62
C MET A 62 11.55 -22.13 -9.77
N GLY A 63 10.58 -21.28 -10.12
CA GLY A 63 9.55 -21.58 -11.09
C GLY A 63 8.43 -22.43 -10.50
N ASP A 64 7.33 -22.57 -11.26
CA ASP A 64 6.31 -23.57 -10.96
C ASP A 64 6.95 -24.96 -10.98
N ALA A 65 6.49 -25.86 -10.12
CA ALA A 65 6.92 -27.27 -10.15
C ALA A 65 6.28 -28.06 -11.32
N GLY A 66 5.92 -27.36 -12.40
CA GLY A 66 5.07 -27.81 -13.50
C GLY A 66 5.59 -27.38 -14.87
N HIS A 67 4.72 -27.44 -15.88
CA HIS A 67 5.03 -27.09 -17.29
C HIS A 67 5.16 -25.57 -17.41
N HIS A 68 6.30 -25.04 -17.87
CA HIS A 68 6.45 -23.60 -18.02
C HIS A 68 5.67 -23.14 -19.25
N LEU A 69 4.91 -22.04 -19.13
CA LEU A 69 4.27 -21.41 -20.29
C LEU A 69 5.27 -21.00 -21.39
N ALA A 70 6.54 -20.83 -21.03
CA ALA A 70 7.63 -20.59 -21.96
C ALA A 70 7.99 -21.84 -22.80
N ASP A 71 7.73 -23.05 -22.31
CA ASP A 71 8.02 -24.30 -23.03
C ASP A 71 7.05 -24.51 -24.21
N ASP A 72 5.85 -23.92 -24.14
CA ASP A 72 4.82 -23.95 -25.19
C ASP A 72 4.89 -22.74 -26.13
N MET A 73 5.74 -21.75 -25.83
CA MET A 73 5.84 -20.51 -26.59
C MET A 73 6.86 -20.69 -27.72
N PRO A 74 6.54 -20.29 -28.96
CA PRO A 74 7.45 -20.51 -30.08
C PRO A 74 8.72 -19.67 -29.89
N ASP A 75 9.87 -20.20 -30.28
CA ASP A 75 11.19 -19.64 -29.95
C ASP A 75 11.34 -18.16 -30.41
N ASP A 76 10.63 -17.75 -31.46
CA ASP A 76 10.61 -16.37 -31.99
C ASP A 76 9.86 -15.37 -31.11
N GLU A 77 9.02 -15.83 -30.18
CA GLU A 77 8.34 -15.01 -29.17
C GLU A 77 9.08 -14.97 -27.82
N THR A 78 10.14 -15.77 -27.67
CA THR A 78 10.96 -15.81 -26.45
C THR A 78 12.21 -14.95 -26.61
N HIS A 79 12.62 -14.26 -25.54
CA HIS A 79 13.89 -13.54 -25.48
C HIS A 79 14.72 -14.01 -24.28
N PRO A 80 16.05 -14.11 -24.41
CA PRO A 80 16.91 -14.49 -23.30
C PRO A 80 16.77 -13.54 -22.11
N PHE A 81 16.83 -14.09 -20.89
CA PHE A 81 16.82 -13.28 -19.68
C PHE A 81 18.00 -12.29 -19.66
N PHE A 82 19.20 -12.76 -20.01
CA PHE A 82 20.37 -11.92 -20.19
C PHE A 82 20.78 -11.90 -21.65
N PRO A 83 20.97 -10.73 -22.28
CA PRO A 83 20.96 -9.39 -21.67
C PRO A 83 19.59 -8.69 -21.72
N ASP A 84 18.66 -9.14 -22.56
CA ASP A 84 17.51 -8.35 -23.00
C ASP A 84 16.51 -8.06 -21.87
N HIS A 85 16.23 -9.05 -21.02
CA HIS A 85 15.31 -8.86 -19.88
C HIS A 85 15.99 -8.17 -18.69
N PHE A 86 17.30 -8.33 -18.52
CA PHE A 86 18.02 -7.81 -17.35
C PHE A 86 18.23 -6.30 -17.39
N TRP A 87 18.59 -5.71 -18.54
CA TRP A 87 18.97 -4.29 -18.66
C TRP A 87 17.91 -3.26 -18.21
N PRO A 88 16.60 -3.48 -18.38
CA PRO A 88 15.59 -2.57 -17.87
C PRO A 88 15.60 -2.40 -16.33
N TYR A 89 15.94 -3.44 -15.56
CA TYR A 89 15.88 -3.38 -14.09
C TYR A 89 16.83 -2.36 -13.44
N PRO A 90 18.14 -2.32 -13.73
CA PRO A 90 19.01 -1.29 -13.18
C PRO A 90 18.64 0.12 -13.64
N ILE A 91 18.12 0.27 -14.87
CA ILE A 91 17.62 1.56 -15.35
C ILE A 91 16.41 2.00 -14.51
N ILE A 92 15.43 1.13 -14.29
CA ILE A 92 14.27 1.40 -13.44
C ILE A 92 14.72 1.72 -12.01
N ALA A 93 15.70 1.00 -11.46
CA ALA A 93 16.22 1.26 -10.12
C ALA A 93 16.86 2.66 -10.00
N VAL A 94 17.66 3.07 -10.99
CA VAL A 94 18.24 4.41 -11.03
C VAL A 94 17.16 5.48 -11.18
N VAL A 95 16.18 5.26 -12.06
CA VAL A 95 15.05 6.18 -12.25
C VAL A 95 14.23 6.32 -10.96
N MET A 96 13.95 5.21 -10.26
CA MET A 96 13.27 5.24 -8.96
C MET A 96 14.07 6.01 -7.91
N LEU A 97 15.39 5.79 -7.83
CA LEU A 97 16.26 6.51 -6.91
C LEU A 97 16.26 8.01 -7.20
N ILE A 98 16.34 8.41 -8.47
CA ILE A 98 16.24 9.81 -8.90
C ILE A 98 14.86 10.37 -8.53
N ALA A 99 13.77 9.66 -8.83
CA ALA A 99 12.41 10.11 -8.53
C ALA A 99 12.21 10.34 -7.03
N VAL A 100 12.63 9.40 -6.18
CA VAL A 100 12.59 9.54 -4.72
C VAL A 100 13.49 10.68 -4.25
N GLY A 101 14.68 10.83 -4.82
CA GLY A 101 15.59 11.95 -4.52
C GLY A 101 15.00 13.31 -4.87
N LEU A 102 14.33 13.43 -6.02
CA LEU A 102 13.62 14.65 -6.43
C LEU A 102 12.42 14.92 -5.53
N LEU A 103 11.64 13.90 -5.18
CA LEU A 103 10.53 14.04 -4.22
C LEU A 103 11.05 14.54 -2.87
N ALA A 104 12.15 13.96 -2.39
CA ALA A 104 12.82 14.35 -1.16
C ALA A 104 13.51 15.72 -1.25
N ALA A 105 13.74 16.30 -2.43
CA ALA A 105 14.31 17.63 -2.59
C ALA A 105 13.22 18.72 -2.73
N PHE A 106 12.17 18.45 -3.51
CA PHE A 106 11.16 19.44 -3.86
C PHE A 106 9.91 19.40 -2.98
N VAL A 107 9.61 18.27 -2.36
CA VAL A 107 8.34 18.02 -1.65
C VAL A 107 8.56 17.87 -0.13
N GLN A 108 9.72 18.29 0.37
CA GLN A 108 10.11 18.18 1.79
C GLN A 108 9.08 18.75 2.77
N LYS A 109 8.44 19.88 2.41
CA LYS A 109 7.45 20.53 3.27
C LYS A 109 6.25 19.63 3.58
N ASN A 110 5.87 18.75 2.66
CA ASN A 110 4.78 17.80 2.86
C ASN A 110 5.23 16.51 3.57
N LEU A 111 6.54 16.32 3.75
CA LEU A 111 7.15 15.18 4.44
C LEU A 111 7.56 15.53 5.88
N GLN A 112 7.32 16.76 6.32
CA GLN A 112 7.58 17.15 7.71
C GLN A 112 6.61 16.41 8.62
N LEU A 113 7.16 15.82 9.69
CA LEU A 113 6.33 15.22 10.74
C LEU A 113 5.42 16.29 11.33
N GLU A 114 4.19 15.89 11.65
CA GLU A 114 3.25 16.75 12.34
C GLU A 114 3.80 17.18 13.73
N PRO A 115 3.28 18.28 14.30
CA PRO A 115 3.68 18.73 15.62
C PRO A 115 3.61 17.59 16.64
N SER A 116 4.53 17.61 17.61
CA SER A 116 4.49 16.67 18.74
C SER A 116 3.08 16.62 19.32
N ALA A 117 2.60 15.40 19.61
CA ALA A 117 1.24 15.17 20.04
C ALA A 117 0.92 16.03 21.29
N ASP A 118 0.04 17.02 21.12
CA ASP A 118 -0.48 17.85 22.20
C ASP A 118 -1.93 17.42 22.48
N PRO A 119 -2.23 16.85 23.67
CA PRO A 119 -3.58 16.42 24.02
C PRO A 119 -4.58 17.59 24.13
N ARG A 120 -4.12 18.85 24.11
CA ARG A 120 -4.95 20.06 24.12
C ARG A 120 -5.26 20.59 22.72
N ALA A 121 -4.55 20.12 21.70
CA ALA A 121 -4.75 20.57 20.33
C ALA A 121 -5.98 19.88 19.73
N VAL A 122 -6.88 20.68 19.15
CA VAL A 122 -8.01 20.17 18.36
C VAL A 122 -7.58 20.14 16.90
N THR A 123 -7.12 18.97 16.44
CA THR A 123 -6.78 18.73 15.03
C THR A 123 -7.82 17.82 14.39
N ILE A 124 -8.09 18.04 13.10
CA ILE A 124 -8.91 17.12 12.33
C ILE A 124 -8.02 15.93 11.97
N PRO A 125 -8.32 14.70 12.45
CA PRO A 125 -7.51 13.55 12.14
C PRO A 125 -7.63 13.24 10.64
N ARG A 126 -6.54 13.44 9.89
CA ARG A 126 -6.48 13.06 8.48
C ARG A 126 -5.48 11.91 8.32
N PRO A 127 -5.90 10.81 7.67
CA PRO A 127 -4.99 9.70 7.44
C PRO A 127 -4.01 10.04 6.32
N ASP A 128 -2.93 9.28 6.24
CA ASP A 128 -2.00 9.35 5.13
C ASP A 128 -2.65 8.98 3.79
N TRP A 129 -2.02 9.43 2.70
CA TRP A 129 -2.51 9.31 1.33
C TRP A 129 -2.87 7.87 0.92
N TYR A 130 -2.16 6.87 1.44
CA TYR A 130 -2.39 5.45 1.13
C TYR A 130 -3.63 4.87 1.83
N PHE A 131 -4.21 5.57 2.82
CA PHE A 131 -5.41 5.17 3.54
C PHE A 131 -6.65 6.01 3.24
N LEU A 132 -6.52 7.05 2.39
CA LEU A 132 -7.63 7.93 2.04
C LEU A 132 -8.86 7.19 1.52
N PHE A 133 -8.68 6.18 0.67
CA PHE A 133 -9.79 5.41 0.12
C PHE A 133 -10.55 4.60 1.19
N LEU A 134 -9.86 4.08 2.21
CA LEU A 134 -10.49 3.34 3.30
C LEU A 134 -11.32 4.27 4.18
N PHE A 135 -10.81 5.47 4.46
CA PHE A 135 -11.53 6.47 5.25
C PHE A 135 -12.75 7.01 4.49
N GLN A 136 -12.63 7.19 3.17
CA GLN A 136 -13.77 7.57 2.34
C GLN A 136 -14.81 6.44 2.27
N LEU A 137 -14.37 5.18 2.15
CA LEU A 137 -15.23 4.00 2.19
C LEU A 137 -16.03 3.91 3.50
N LEU A 138 -15.40 4.24 4.64
CA LEU A 138 -16.03 4.23 5.96
C LEU A 138 -17.25 5.15 6.03
N LYS A 139 -17.22 6.30 5.36
CA LYS A 139 -18.32 7.28 5.35
C LYS A 139 -19.56 6.86 4.55
N LEU A 140 -19.45 5.81 3.72
CA LEU A 140 -20.51 5.39 2.79
C LEU A 140 -21.64 4.57 3.45
N GLY A 141 -21.51 4.20 4.73
CA GLY A 141 -22.54 3.40 5.38
C GLY A 141 -22.37 3.36 6.89
N PRO A 142 -23.01 2.40 7.57
CA PRO A 142 -22.83 2.19 9.00
C PRO A 142 -21.35 1.92 9.32
N GLU A 143 -20.76 2.76 10.17
CA GLU A 143 -19.32 2.77 10.47
C GLU A 143 -18.78 1.39 10.88
N LEU A 144 -19.50 0.69 11.77
CA LEU A 144 -19.10 -0.62 12.27
C LEU A 144 -19.05 -1.67 11.15
N PHE A 145 -20.01 -1.61 10.21
CA PHE A 145 -20.08 -2.54 9.09
C PHE A 145 -18.95 -2.27 8.08
N MET A 146 -18.75 -1.00 7.72
CA MET A 146 -17.71 -0.61 6.77
C MET A 146 -16.30 -0.84 7.31
N ALA A 147 -16.07 -0.67 8.62
CA ALA A 147 -14.76 -0.90 9.24
C ALA A 147 -14.47 -2.40 9.48
N LEU A 148 -15.45 -3.16 9.97
CA LEU A 148 -15.19 -4.52 10.48
C LEU A 148 -15.54 -5.62 9.49
N VAL A 149 -16.52 -5.41 8.59
CA VAL A 149 -17.01 -6.47 7.70
C VAL A 149 -16.40 -6.37 6.32
N ILE A 150 -16.35 -5.18 5.72
CA ILE A 150 -15.89 -5.02 4.34
C ILE A 150 -14.39 -5.38 4.16
N PRO A 151 -13.44 -4.88 4.97
CA PRO A 151 -12.02 -5.19 4.78
C PRO A 151 -11.68 -6.68 4.83
N PRO A 152 -12.13 -7.48 5.82
CA PRO A 152 -11.82 -8.91 5.82
C PRO A 152 -12.53 -9.67 4.71
N VAL A 153 -13.73 -9.24 4.28
CA VAL A 153 -14.41 -9.85 3.13
C VAL A 153 -13.64 -9.60 1.83
N VAL A 154 -13.17 -8.37 1.59
CA VAL A 154 -12.35 -8.04 0.42
C VAL A 154 -11.03 -8.80 0.45
N LEU A 155 -10.36 -8.84 1.61
CA LEU A 155 -9.11 -9.58 1.76
C LEU A 155 -9.33 -11.09 1.54
N GLY A 156 -10.38 -11.66 2.13
CA GLY A 156 -10.76 -13.06 1.91
C GLY A 156 -11.10 -13.35 0.45
N ALA A 157 -11.79 -12.43 -0.24
CA ALA A 157 -12.07 -12.54 -1.66
C ALA A 157 -10.79 -12.50 -2.51
N LEU A 158 -9.80 -11.68 -2.16
CA LEU A 158 -8.49 -11.64 -2.83
C LEU A 158 -7.67 -12.92 -2.60
N ILE A 159 -7.68 -13.46 -1.38
CA ILE A 159 -7.02 -14.75 -1.07
C ILE A 159 -7.68 -15.89 -1.84
N LEU A 160 -9.02 -15.87 -1.96
CA LEU A 160 -9.77 -16.88 -2.70
C LEU A 160 -9.81 -16.64 -4.22
N PHE A 161 -9.36 -15.47 -4.68
CA PHE A 161 -9.39 -15.05 -6.08
C PHE A 161 -8.78 -16.07 -7.06
N PRO A 162 -7.56 -16.62 -6.85
CA PRO A 162 -6.99 -17.61 -7.78
C PRO A 162 -7.82 -18.90 -7.88
N PHE A 163 -8.48 -19.32 -6.79
CA PHE A 163 -9.36 -20.49 -6.80
C PHE A 163 -10.67 -20.20 -7.53
N ILE A 164 -11.22 -19.00 -7.36
CA ILE A 164 -12.44 -18.58 -8.05
C ILE A 164 -12.17 -18.47 -9.57
N ASP A 165 -11.05 -17.85 -9.96
CA ASP A 165 -10.67 -17.68 -11.37
C ASP A 165 -10.44 -19.02 -12.07
N SER A 166 -9.73 -19.97 -11.42
CA SER A 166 -9.48 -21.29 -11.98
C SER A 166 -10.74 -22.17 -12.10
N ILE A 167 -11.70 -22.05 -11.18
CA ILE A 167 -12.87 -22.94 -11.10
C ILE A 167 -14.09 -22.39 -11.86
N ALA A 168 -14.43 -21.11 -11.64
CA ALA A 168 -15.63 -20.50 -12.20
C ALA A 168 -15.40 -20.01 -13.62
N GLY A 169 -14.17 -19.54 -13.88
CA GLY A 169 -13.78 -18.96 -15.13
C GLY A 169 -14.06 -19.83 -16.36
N PRO A 170 -13.44 -21.02 -16.50
CA PRO A 170 -13.63 -21.89 -17.66
C PRO A 170 -15.09 -22.28 -17.90
N ARG A 171 -15.87 -22.43 -16.82
CA ARG A 171 -17.29 -22.77 -16.90
C ARG A 171 -18.14 -21.62 -17.42
N MET A 172 -17.84 -20.38 -17.03
CA MET A 172 -18.55 -19.19 -17.51
C MET A 172 -18.29 -18.94 -19.00
N ALA A 173 -17.05 -19.08 -19.47
CA ALA A 173 -16.76 -18.93 -20.89
C ALA A 173 -17.43 -19.99 -21.77
N LYS A 174 -17.48 -21.25 -21.32
CA LYS A 174 -18.20 -22.30 -22.02
C LYS A 174 -19.70 -21.97 -22.14
N ARG A 175 -20.30 -21.36 -21.11
CA ARG A 175 -21.71 -20.91 -21.12
C ARG A 175 -21.95 -19.71 -22.03
N LEU A 176 -21.01 -18.76 -22.10
CA LEU A 176 -21.09 -17.58 -22.94
C LEU A 176 -20.69 -17.84 -24.41
N GLY A 177 -20.39 -19.10 -24.77
CA GLY A 177 -20.02 -19.50 -26.14
C GLY A 177 -18.63 -19.03 -26.56
N TRP A 178 -17.76 -18.71 -25.60
CA TRP A 178 -16.38 -18.31 -25.89
C TRP A 178 -15.56 -19.54 -26.29
N LYS A 179 -14.98 -19.49 -27.48
CA LYS A 179 -14.38 -20.64 -28.19
C LYS A 179 -13.13 -21.21 -27.50
N SER A 180 -12.52 -20.45 -26.60
CA SER A 180 -11.45 -20.89 -25.70
C SER A 180 -11.58 -20.16 -24.38
N TRP A 181 -11.34 -20.86 -23.26
CA TRP A 181 -10.99 -20.21 -22.01
C TRP A 181 -9.48 -19.98 -22.04
N PRO A 182 -9.00 -18.74 -22.25
CA PRO A 182 -7.57 -18.51 -22.25
C PRO A 182 -7.10 -18.49 -20.79
N VAL A 183 -6.22 -19.43 -20.44
CA VAL A 183 -5.34 -19.30 -19.25
C VAL A 183 -4.46 -18.04 -19.43
N PRO A 184 -3.81 -17.56 -18.37
CA PRO A 184 -3.84 -16.15 -17.95
C PRO A 184 -3.31 -15.19 -19.04
N GLY A 185 -4.15 -14.26 -19.48
CA GLY A 185 -3.78 -13.26 -20.50
C GLY A 185 -4.98 -12.57 -21.14
N ARG A 186 -6.18 -13.18 -21.05
CA ARG A 186 -7.42 -12.57 -21.53
C ARG A 186 -8.67 -13.00 -20.74
N ASN A 187 -8.55 -13.14 -19.43
CA ASN A 187 -9.68 -13.32 -18.53
C ASN A 187 -10.40 -11.97 -18.30
N ILE A 188 -11.08 -11.48 -19.34
CA ILE A 188 -11.69 -10.14 -19.33
C ILE A 188 -12.61 -9.94 -18.12
N ILE A 189 -13.31 -10.98 -17.66
CA ILE A 189 -14.24 -10.88 -16.51
C ILE A 189 -13.48 -10.62 -15.21
N THR A 190 -12.61 -11.54 -14.79
CA THR A 190 -11.87 -11.42 -13.52
C THR A 190 -10.86 -10.27 -13.58
N GLY A 191 -10.22 -10.04 -14.72
CA GLY A 191 -9.42 -8.84 -14.99
C GLY A 191 -10.24 -7.55 -14.89
N SER A 192 -11.44 -7.47 -15.47
CA SER A 192 -12.30 -6.28 -15.38
C SER A 192 -12.82 -6.04 -13.96
N ILE A 193 -13.10 -7.11 -13.19
CA ILE A 193 -13.48 -6.99 -11.77
C ILE A 193 -12.31 -6.41 -10.98
N PHE A 194 -11.09 -6.91 -11.21
CA PHE A 194 -9.89 -6.42 -10.53
C PHE A 194 -9.61 -4.95 -10.89
N VAL A 195 -9.64 -4.62 -12.19
CA VAL A 195 -9.47 -3.23 -12.68
C VAL A 195 -10.59 -2.34 -12.15
N GLY A 196 -11.83 -2.82 -12.07
CA GLY A 196 -12.95 -2.12 -11.45
C GLY A 196 -12.69 -1.84 -9.97
N GLY A 197 -12.14 -2.80 -9.23
CA GLY A 197 -11.71 -2.62 -7.84
C GLY A 197 -10.65 -1.52 -7.71
N LEU A 198 -9.62 -1.53 -8.56
CA LEU A 198 -8.60 -0.48 -8.59
C LEU A 198 -9.19 0.89 -8.97
N ALA A 199 -10.13 0.92 -9.92
CA ALA A 199 -10.82 2.15 -10.30
C ALA A 199 -11.66 2.71 -9.14
N VAL A 200 -12.31 1.86 -8.34
CA VAL A 200 -13.03 2.28 -7.12
C VAL A 200 -12.05 2.86 -6.11
N VAL A 201 -10.92 2.21 -5.85
CA VAL A 201 -9.88 2.74 -4.95
C VAL A 201 -9.38 4.10 -5.45
N ALA A 202 -9.08 4.23 -6.75
CA ALA A 202 -8.63 5.48 -7.34
C ALA A 202 -9.69 6.58 -7.22
N LEU A 203 -10.95 6.28 -7.52
CA LEU A 203 -12.06 7.22 -7.43
C LEU A 203 -12.29 7.68 -5.99
N LEU A 204 -12.26 6.76 -5.01
CA LEU A 204 -12.39 7.09 -3.59
C LEU A 204 -11.23 7.98 -3.11
N THR A 205 -10.00 7.68 -3.53
CA THR A 205 -8.82 8.51 -3.22
C THR A 205 -8.93 9.90 -3.85
N LEU A 206 -9.30 9.99 -5.13
CA LEU A 206 -9.48 11.27 -5.82
C LEU A 206 -10.60 12.10 -5.19
N TRP A 207 -11.69 11.45 -4.78
CA TRP A 207 -12.76 12.12 -4.06
C TRP A 207 -12.32 12.59 -2.68
N ALA A 208 -11.54 11.79 -1.94
CA ALA A 208 -10.96 12.23 -0.68
C ALA A 208 -10.03 13.44 -0.88
N LEU A 209 -9.20 13.44 -1.92
CA LEU A 209 -8.32 14.56 -2.26
C LEU A 209 -9.05 15.83 -2.72
N ALA A 210 -10.30 15.71 -3.19
CA ALA A 210 -11.13 16.87 -3.55
C ALA A 210 -11.52 17.73 -2.31
N GLY A 211 -11.35 17.18 -1.11
CA GLY A 211 -11.48 17.86 0.17
C GLY A 211 -12.90 18.02 0.70
N PRO A 212 -13.07 18.63 1.89
CA PRO A 212 -14.33 18.67 2.63
C PRO A 212 -15.45 19.47 1.94
N GLN A 213 -15.10 20.41 1.08
CA GLN A 213 -16.05 21.22 0.31
C GLN A 213 -16.78 20.42 -0.79
N PHE A 214 -16.26 19.26 -1.20
CA PHE A 214 -16.83 18.49 -2.29
C PHE A 214 -17.64 17.31 -1.75
N CYS A 215 -18.97 17.50 -1.70
CA CYS A 215 -19.90 16.53 -1.16
C CYS A 215 -20.79 15.95 -2.26
N LEU A 216 -20.98 14.63 -2.24
CA LEU A 216 -21.87 13.92 -3.15
C LEU A 216 -23.15 13.50 -2.41
N PRO A 217 -24.34 13.60 -3.04
CA PRO A 217 -25.56 13.07 -2.47
C PRO A 217 -25.42 11.54 -2.36
N TRP A 218 -25.62 11.00 -1.15
CA TRP A 218 -25.53 9.57 -0.89
C TRP A 218 -26.87 9.02 -0.39
N ILE A 219 -27.11 7.73 -0.65
CA ILE A 219 -28.42 7.12 -0.47
C ILE A 219 -28.68 6.75 1.00
N ILE A 220 -27.62 6.42 1.74
CA ILE A 220 -27.71 5.89 3.11
C ILE A 220 -27.52 7.00 4.16
N ASN A 221 -26.70 8.01 3.83
CA ASN A 221 -26.34 9.11 4.73
C ASN A 221 -26.66 10.46 4.06
N SER A 222 -26.80 11.53 4.85
CA SER A 222 -26.72 12.93 4.36
C SER A 222 -25.48 13.13 3.47
N PRO A 223 -25.41 14.19 2.63
CA PRO A 223 -24.31 14.36 1.67
C PRO A 223 -22.94 14.06 2.28
N VAL A 224 -22.25 13.09 1.69
CA VAL A 224 -20.94 12.63 2.17
C VAL A 224 -19.89 13.51 1.52
N CYS A 225 -19.00 14.08 2.33
CA CYS A 225 -17.94 14.95 1.86
C CYS A 225 -16.59 14.22 1.82
N GLY A 226 -15.68 14.71 0.98
CA GLY A 226 -14.28 14.30 0.97
C GLY A 226 -13.61 14.44 2.35
N ALA A 227 -12.48 13.76 2.53
CA ALA A 227 -11.68 13.82 3.76
C ALA A 227 -10.77 15.05 3.83
#